data_AF-A0A318HNA0-F1
#
_entry.id   AF-A0A318HNA0-F1
#
_cell.length_a   1.000
_cell.length_b   1.000
_cell.length_c   1.000
_cell.angle_alpha   90.00
_cell.angle_beta   90.00
_cell.angle_gamma   90.00
#
_symmetry.space_group_name_H-M   'P 1'
#
loop_
_entity.id
_entity.type
_entity.pdbx_description
1 polymer ?
#
loop_
_entity_poly.entity_id
_entity_poly.type
_entity_poly.pdbx_seq_one_letter_code
_entity_poly.pdbx_strand_id
1 'polypeptide(L)'
;MGVMSKFADTFRMTDDAWQRHANPWSVWTRFAAIPLMILAIWSRVWLGWWCVVPIAGVMVWLWLNPRAFAPVETPTSWTSKGIYGEKLWLKERDRVPPDHLRVLRMLVPVGAAGFVLLTYGLVRLQLWPTAFGASLIVLAQLWRIDRLVVFYEGTR
;
A
#
# COMPACT_ATOMS: atom_id res chain seq x y z
N MET A 1 -19.93 -29.34 3.92
CA MET A 1 -19.03 -28.47 4.72
C MET A 1 -17.67 -28.47 4.02
N GLY A 2 -17.48 -27.48 3.15
CA GLY A 2 -16.54 -27.55 2.03
C GLY A 2 -15.10 -27.22 2.40
N VAL A 3 -14.18 -27.86 1.68
CA VAL A 3 -12.72 -27.69 1.69
C VAL A 3 -12.27 -26.21 1.64
N MET A 4 -13.13 -25.29 1.21
CA MET A 4 -12.92 -23.83 1.23
C MET A 4 -12.74 -23.24 2.65
N SER A 5 -13.31 -23.83 3.70
CA SER A 5 -13.15 -23.31 5.08
C SER A 5 -11.79 -23.66 5.69
N LYS A 6 -11.12 -24.72 5.22
CA LYS A 6 -9.79 -25.13 5.70
C LYS A 6 -8.65 -24.26 5.16
N PHE A 7 -8.84 -23.61 4.01
CA PHE A 7 -7.85 -22.67 3.47
C PHE A 7 -8.02 -21.23 3.98
N ALA A 8 -9.18 -20.91 4.56
CA ALA A 8 -9.43 -19.59 5.15
C ALA A 8 -8.56 -19.32 6.41
N ASP A 9 -8.19 -20.37 7.15
CA ASP A 9 -7.34 -20.23 8.35
C ASP A 9 -5.85 -20.07 8.02
N THR A 10 -5.37 -20.51 6.84
CA THR A 10 -3.97 -20.29 6.44
C THR A 10 -3.68 -18.84 6.05
N PHE A 11 -4.71 -18.06 5.70
CA PHE A 11 -4.60 -16.63 5.34
C PHE A 11 -5.12 -15.67 6.41
N ARG A 12 -5.57 -16.18 7.57
CA ARG A 12 -5.79 -15.34 8.73
C ARG A 12 -4.43 -14.90 9.26
N MET A 13 -3.93 -13.76 8.75
CA MET A 13 -2.87 -13.00 9.40
C MET A 13 -3.19 -12.99 10.90
N THR A 14 -2.30 -13.60 11.69
CA THR A 14 -2.39 -13.62 13.15
C THR A 14 -2.63 -12.19 13.65
N ASP A 15 -3.37 -12.01 14.75
CA ASP A 15 -3.65 -10.67 15.28
C ASP A 15 -2.37 -9.83 15.46
N ASP A 16 -1.24 -10.46 15.80
CA ASP A 16 0.10 -9.86 15.85
C ASP A 16 0.59 -9.30 14.50
N ALA A 17 0.32 -9.99 13.39
CA ALA A 17 0.69 -9.53 12.06
C ALA A 17 -0.11 -8.30 11.65
N TRP A 18 -1.39 -8.24 12.04
CA TRP A 18 -2.22 -7.04 11.87
C TRP A 18 -1.73 -5.88 12.73
N GLN A 19 -1.34 -6.13 13.98
CA GLN A 19 -0.81 -5.10 14.87
C GLN A 19 0.51 -4.51 14.37
N ARG A 20 1.42 -5.34 13.82
CA ARG A 20 2.65 -4.86 13.17
C ARG A 20 2.35 -4.08 11.89
N HIS A 21 1.39 -4.54 11.09
CA HIS A 21 1.00 -3.84 9.87
C HIS A 21 0.36 -2.48 10.17
N ALA A 22 -0.43 -2.39 11.25
CA ALA A 22 -1.10 -1.18 11.72
C ALA A 22 -0.13 -0.08 12.20
N ASN A 23 1.18 -0.35 12.24
CA ASN A 23 2.16 0.64 12.65
C ASN A 23 2.24 1.79 11.61
N PRO A 24 1.97 3.04 12.02
CA PRO A 24 1.96 4.20 11.12
C PRO A 24 3.31 4.44 10.45
N TRP A 25 4.40 4.18 11.17
CA TRP A 25 5.74 4.34 10.64
C TRP A 25 6.03 3.36 9.52
N SER A 26 5.54 2.12 9.62
CA SER A 26 5.66 1.13 8.53
C SER A 26 4.97 1.64 7.26
N VAL A 27 3.77 2.22 7.39
CA VAL A 27 3.03 2.77 6.24
C VAL A 27 3.78 3.94 5.60
N TRP A 28 4.16 4.95 6.38
CA TRP A 28 4.81 6.15 5.87
C TRP A 28 6.18 5.87 5.23
N THR A 29 6.94 4.96 5.80
CA THR A 29 8.25 4.60 5.26
C THR A 29 8.18 3.72 4.00
N ARG A 30 7.05 3.04 3.75
CA ARG A 30 6.77 2.42 2.44
C ARG A 30 6.39 3.47 1.40
N PHE A 31 5.61 4.49 1.78
CA PHE A 31 5.35 5.63 0.89
C PHE A 31 6.64 6.38 0.54
N ALA A 32 7.55 6.58 1.50
CA ALA A 32 8.86 7.16 1.27
C ALA A 32 9.76 6.31 0.35
N ALA A 33 9.52 5.00 0.28
CA ALA A 33 10.25 4.12 -0.63
C ALA A 33 9.90 4.35 -2.11
N ILE A 34 8.74 4.96 -2.42
CA ILE A 34 8.32 5.26 -3.81
C ILE A 34 9.26 6.28 -4.46
N PRO A 35 9.47 7.49 -3.92
CA PRO A 35 10.42 8.43 -4.52
C PRO A 35 11.86 7.89 -4.49
N LEU A 36 12.24 7.11 -3.47
CA LEU A 36 13.55 6.45 -3.44
C LEU A 36 13.72 5.44 -4.58
N MET A 37 12.71 4.61 -4.86
CA MET A 37 12.73 3.66 -5.98
C MET A 37 12.80 4.40 -7.32
N ILE A 38 12.07 5.50 -7.46
CA ILE A 38 12.10 6.35 -8.66
C ILE A 38 13.51 6.88 -8.89
N LEU A 39 14.14 7.45 -7.86
CA LEU A 39 15.51 7.95 -7.93
C LEU A 39 16.51 6.84 -8.20
N ALA A 40 16.34 5.67 -7.58
CA ALA A 40 17.19 4.51 -7.80
C ALA A 40 17.14 4.05 -9.26
N ILE A 41 15.96 3.95 -9.87
CA ILE A 41 15.79 3.60 -11.28
C ILE A 41 16.33 4.71 -12.19
N TRP A 42 16.04 5.97 -11.88
CA TRP A 42 16.50 7.12 -12.66
C TRP A 42 18.04 7.22 -12.65
N SER A 43 18.68 6.81 -11.56
CA SER A 43 20.13 6.83 -11.41
C SER A 43 20.87 6.01 -12.47
N ARG A 44 20.18 5.14 -13.23
CA ARG A 44 20.73 4.45 -14.40
C ARG A 44 21.37 5.39 -15.43
N VAL A 45 20.94 6.64 -15.49
CA VAL A 45 21.52 7.66 -16.40
C VAL A 45 22.93 8.06 -15.95
N TRP A 46 23.21 8.07 -14.65
CA TRP A 46 24.50 8.46 -14.08
C TRP A 46 25.39 7.26 -13.76
N LEU A 47 24.80 6.15 -13.32
CA LEU A 47 25.47 4.97 -12.78
C LEU A 47 25.49 3.78 -13.75
N GLY A 48 24.75 3.84 -14.86
CA GLY A 48 24.60 2.71 -15.77
C GLY A 48 24.02 1.48 -15.04
N TRP A 49 24.71 0.34 -15.13
CA TRP A 49 24.31 -0.90 -14.44
C TRP A 49 24.41 -0.83 -12.92
N TRP A 50 25.18 0.11 -12.35
CA TRP A 50 25.28 0.25 -10.90
C TRP A 50 23.99 0.74 -10.23
N CYS A 51 22.98 1.17 -10.99
CA CYS A 51 21.64 1.48 -10.48
C CYS A 51 20.95 0.28 -9.80
N VAL A 52 21.40 -0.96 -10.07
CA VAL A 52 20.90 -2.15 -9.39
C VAL A 52 21.18 -2.11 -7.89
N VAL A 53 22.26 -1.47 -7.45
CA VAL A 53 22.60 -1.33 -6.02
C VAL A 53 21.56 -0.53 -5.25
N PRO A 54 21.23 0.73 -5.62
CA PRO A 54 20.18 1.47 -4.93
C PRO A 54 18.80 0.82 -5.08
N ILE A 55 18.49 0.17 -6.22
CA ILE A 55 17.24 -0.60 -6.38
C ILE A 55 17.18 -1.73 -5.35
N ALA A 56 18.25 -2.52 -5.22
CA ALA A 56 18.35 -3.59 -4.24
C ALA A 56 18.21 -3.06 -2.80
N GLY A 57 18.83 -1.91 -2.50
CA GLY A 57 18.68 -1.24 -1.21
C GLY A 57 17.22 -0.91 -0.86
N VAL A 58 16.45 -0.37 -1.81
CA VAL A 58 15.02 -0.10 -1.61
C VAL A 58 14.22 -1.40 -1.46
N MET A 59 14.54 -2.44 -2.24
CA MET A 59 13.88 -3.75 -2.12
C MET A 59 14.13 -4.40 -0.76
N VAL A 60 15.37 -4.34 -0.26
CA VAL A 60 15.74 -4.82 1.09
C VAL A 60 15.00 -4.01 2.15
N TRP A 61 14.92 -2.69 2.02
CA TRP A 61 14.13 -1.85 2.91
C TRP A 61 12.66 -2.30 2.94
N LEU A 62 12.02 -2.45 1.77
CA LEU A 62 10.63 -2.89 1.68
C LEU A 62 10.39 -4.28 2.31
N TRP A 63 11.39 -5.17 2.25
CA TRP A 63 11.33 -6.49 2.90
C TRP A 63 11.55 -6.44 4.42
N LEU A 64 12.43 -5.55 4.90
CA LEU A 64 12.69 -5.34 6.33
C LEU A 64 11.56 -4.55 7.01
N ASN A 65 10.92 -3.66 6.26
CA ASN A 65 9.95 -2.70 6.77
C ASN A 65 8.82 -3.32 7.63
N PRO A 66 8.14 -4.42 7.22
CA PRO A 66 7.13 -5.06 8.06
C PRO A 66 7.66 -5.67 9.36
N ARG A 67 8.97 -5.91 9.46
CA ARG A 67 9.65 -6.49 10.64
C ARG A 67 10.32 -5.44 11.51
N ALA A 68 10.64 -4.27 10.94
CA ALA A 68 11.40 -3.22 11.60
C ALA A 68 10.60 -2.45 12.66
N PHE A 69 9.27 -2.52 12.64
CA PHE A 69 8.42 -1.73 13.52
C PHE A 69 7.63 -2.61 14.49
N ALA A 70 7.53 -2.14 15.74
CA ALA A 70 6.81 -2.80 16.81
C ALA A 70 5.29 -2.87 16.52
N PRO A 71 4.58 -3.90 17.03
CA PRO A 71 3.13 -3.96 16.95
C PRO A 71 2.49 -2.77 17.68
N VAL A 72 1.38 -2.25 17.12
CA VAL A 72 0.57 -1.23 17.78
C VAL A 72 -0.70 -1.86 18.33
N GLU A 73 -0.85 -1.81 19.65
CA GLU A 73 -1.99 -2.39 20.38
C GLU A 73 -3.26 -1.54 20.29
N THR A 74 -3.12 -0.21 20.18
CA THR A 74 -4.27 0.72 20.10
C THR A 74 -4.23 1.56 18.81
N PRO A 75 -5.21 1.39 17.90
CA PRO A 75 -5.27 2.17 16.66
C PRO A 75 -5.77 3.60 16.93
N THR A 76 -4.87 4.48 17.33
CA THR A 76 -5.16 5.91 17.54
C THR A 76 -4.94 6.74 16.28
N SER A 77 -4.00 6.33 15.43
CA SER A 77 -3.64 7.05 14.22
C SER A 77 -4.58 6.78 13.03
N TRP A 78 -4.65 7.72 12.09
CA TRP A 78 -5.44 7.58 10.85
C TRP A 78 -5.04 6.33 10.04
N THR A 79 -3.73 6.05 9.88
CA THR A 79 -3.27 4.87 9.15
C THR A 79 -3.60 3.56 9.87
N SER A 80 -3.49 3.54 11.21
CA SER A 80 -3.87 2.37 12.00
C SER A 80 -5.37 2.09 11.89
N LYS A 81 -6.22 3.12 11.95
CA LYS A 81 -7.68 3.00 11.74
C LYS A 81 -8.01 2.42 10.38
N GLY A 82 -7.33 2.85 9.31
CA GLY A 82 -7.56 2.33 7.96
C GLY A 82 -7.21 0.84 7.83
N ILE A 83 -6.16 0.39 8.51
CA ILE A 83 -5.74 -1.02 8.51
C ILE A 83 -6.72 -1.88 9.32
N TYR A 84 -7.20 -1.40 10.46
CA TYR A 84 -8.27 -2.08 11.19
C TYR A 84 -9.60 -2.05 10.43
N GLY A 85 -9.89 -1.00 9.67
CA GLY A 85 -10.99 -0.94 8.72
C GLY A 85 -10.87 -2.01 7.62
N GLU A 86 -9.66 -2.27 7.12
CA GLU A 86 -9.41 -3.37 6.18
C GLU A 86 -9.68 -4.73 6.81
N LYS A 87 -9.23 -4.94 8.05
CA LYS A 87 -9.51 -6.16 8.82
C LYS A 87 -11.00 -6.36 9.05
N LEU A 88 -11.72 -5.29 9.39
CA LEU A 88 -13.17 -5.32 9.58
C LEU A 88 -13.90 -5.60 8.26
N TRP A 89 -13.47 -4.96 7.16
CA TRP A 89 -14.01 -5.23 5.83
C TRP A 89 -13.85 -6.70 5.43
N LEU A 90 -12.70 -7.31 5.71
CA LEU A 90 -12.47 -8.73 5.43
C LEU A 90 -13.34 -9.66 6.27
N LYS A 91 -13.70 -9.26 7.50
CA LYS A 91 -14.58 -10.03 8.38
C LYS A 91 -16.07 -9.83 8.06
N GLU A 92 -16.47 -8.63 7.69
CA GLU A 92 -17.86 -8.20 7.54
C GLU A 92 -18.11 -7.54 6.19
N ARG A 93 -17.77 -8.24 5.09
CA ARG A 93 -17.89 -7.73 3.72
C ARG A 93 -19.29 -7.23 3.37
N ASP A 94 -20.32 -7.89 3.91
CA ASP A 94 -21.72 -7.62 3.60
C ASP A 94 -22.26 -6.33 4.23
N ARG A 95 -21.54 -5.77 5.21
CA ARG A 95 -21.89 -4.50 5.87
C ARG A 95 -21.34 -3.27 5.17
N VAL A 96 -20.49 -3.44 4.15
CA VAL A 96 -19.90 -2.30 3.44
C VAL A 96 -20.93 -1.65 2.51
N PRO A 97 -21.17 -0.33 2.64
CA PRO A 97 -22.08 0.38 1.74
C PRO A 97 -21.68 0.21 0.26
N PRO A 98 -22.65 0.03 -0.67
CA PRO A 98 -22.37 -0.18 -2.09
C PRO A 98 -21.54 0.93 -2.74
N ASP A 99 -21.75 2.19 -2.32
CA ASP A 99 -20.99 3.33 -2.82
C ASP A 99 -19.50 3.27 -2.43
N HIS A 100 -19.20 2.70 -1.27
CA HIS A 100 -17.84 2.50 -0.80
C HIS A 100 -17.08 1.49 -1.66
N LEU A 101 -17.75 0.38 -2.00
CA LEU A 101 -17.21 -0.63 -2.91
C LEU A 101 -17.01 -0.07 -4.32
N ARG A 102 -17.90 0.82 -4.77
CA ARG A 102 -17.77 1.50 -6.06
C ARG A 102 -16.52 2.37 -6.11
N VAL A 103 -16.27 3.18 -5.07
CA VAL A 103 -15.05 3.99 -4.97
C VAL A 103 -13.80 3.10 -4.95
N LEU A 104 -13.75 2.08 -4.09
CA LEU A 104 -12.62 1.14 -4.02
C LEU A 104 -12.33 0.47 -5.37
N ARG A 105 -13.38 0.09 -6.11
CA ARG A 105 -13.25 -0.49 -7.45
C ARG A 105 -12.74 0.51 -8.48
N MET A 106 -13.15 1.77 -8.40
CA MET A 106 -12.65 2.85 -9.28
C MET A 106 -11.19 3.20 -9.01
N LEU A 107 -10.70 3.04 -7.78
CA LEU A 107 -9.30 3.30 -7.45
C LEU A 107 -8.33 2.29 -8.11
N VAL A 108 -8.78 1.07 -8.40
CA VAL A 108 -7.95 0.05 -9.07
C VAL A 108 -7.48 0.48 -10.46
N PRO A 109 -8.37 0.85 -11.41
CA PRO A 109 -7.92 1.32 -12.72
C PRO A 109 -7.14 2.64 -12.63
N VAL A 110 -7.42 3.52 -11.66
CA VAL A 110 -6.62 4.74 -11.43
C VAL A 110 -5.19 4.39 -11.01
N GLY A 111 -5.03 3.46 -10.07
CA GLY A 111 -3.71 2.96 -9.65
C GLY A 111 -2.97 2.26 -10.79
N ALA A 112 -3.67 1.46 -11.60
CA ALA A 112 -3.11 0.81 -12.77
C ALA A 112 -2.64 1.82 -13.83
N ALA A 113 -3.45 2.85 -14.13
CA ALA A 113 -3.06 3.94 -15.03
C ALA A 113 -1.83 4.70 -14.49
N GLY A 114 -1.80 4.98 -13.18
CA GLY A 114 -0.65 5.57 -12.51
C GLY A 114 0.62 4.73 -12.67
N PHE A 115 0.52 3.40 -12.51
CA PHE A 115 1.63 2.47 -12.70
C PHE A 115 2.15 2.44 -14.14
N VAL A 116 1.25 2.43 -15.13
CA VAL A 116 1.61 2.49 -16.55
C VAL A 116 2.34 3.80 -16.87
N LEU A 117 1.81 4.94 -16.39
CA LEU A 117 2.43 6.25 -16.61
C LEU A 117 3.79 6.36 -15.92
N LEU A 118 3.91 5.88 -14.68
CA LEU A 118 5.17 5.84 -13.95
C LEU A 118 6.21 5.01 -14.69
N THR A 119 5.83 3.81 -15.13
CA THR A 119 6.72 2.90 -15.87
C THR A 119 7.16 3.53 -17.19
N TYR A 120 6.23 4.10 -17.95
CA TYR A 120 6.52 4.81 -19.19
C TYR A 120 7.47 5.99 -18.94
N GLY A 121 7.22 6.79 -17.91
CA GLY A 121 8.05 7.93 -17.54
C GLY A 121 9.47 7.51 -17.15
N LEU A 122 9.63 6.43 -16.39
CA LEU A 122 10.94 5.90 -16.03
C LEU A 122 11.68 5.33 -17.24
N VAL A 123 10.99 4.59 -18.12
CA VAL A 123 11.58 4.02 -19.34
C VAL A 123 12.03 5.11 -20.31
N ARG A 124 11.24 6.17 -20.48
CA ARG A 124 11.52 7.30 -21.38
C ARG A 124 12.29 8.45 -20.70
N LEU A 125 12.59 8.33 -19.40
CA LEU A 125 13.24 9.36 -18.58
C LEU A 125 12.51 10.72 -18.64
N GLN A 126 11.18 10.68 -18.67
CA GLN A 126 10.33 11.86 -18.71
C GLN A 126 9.79 12.20 -17.31
N LEU A 127 9.98 13.44 -16.89
CA LEU A 127 9.64 13.88 -15.54
C LEU A 127 8.13 13.90 -15.31
N TRP A 128 7.36 14.46 -16.24
CA TRP A 128 5.91 14.58 -16.15
C TRP A 128 5.18 13.25 -15.91
N PRO A 129 5.30 12.22 -16.78
CA PRO A 129 4.60 10.95 -16.58
C PRO A 129 5.10 10.19 -15.34
N THR A 130 6.37 10.36 -14.95
CA THR A 130 6.92 9.77 -13.72
C THR A 130 6.28 10.40 -12.47
N ALA A 131 6.31 11.73 -12.36
CA ALA A 131 5.77 12.45 -11.23
C ALA A 131 4.25 12.28 -11.15
N PHE A 132 3.55 12.42 -12.28
CA PHE A 132 2.10 12.27 -12.34
C PHE A 132 1.65 10.84 -12.05
N GLY A 133 2.32 9.83 -12.64
CA GLY A 133 2.04 8.43 -12.37
C GLY A 133 2.28 8.04 -10.90
N ALA A 134 3.40 8.47 -10.31
CA ALA A 134 3.67 8.27 -8.90
C ALA A 134 2.61 8.94 -8.00
N SER A 135 2.22 10.17 -8.34
CA SER A 135 1.20 10.90 -7.59
C SER A 135 -0.15 10.21 -7.65
N LEU A 136 -0.57 9.69 -8.82
CA LEU A 136 -1.79 8.91 -8.96
C LEU A 136 -1.79 7.65 -8.08
N ILE A 137 -0.68 6.90 -8.05
CA ILE A 137 -0.56 5.71 -7.20
C ILE A 137 -0.67 6.08 -5.72
N VAL A 138 0.06 7.11 -5.30
CA VAL A 138 0.06 7.57 -3.90
C VAL A 138 -1.33 8.05 -3.49
N LEU A 139 -1.95 8.91 -4.29
CA LEU A 139 -3.28 9.45 -4.01
C LEU A 139 -4.35 8.36 -4.01
N ALA A 140 -4.30 7.40 -4.95
CA ALA A 140 -5.23 6.28 -4.94
C ALA A 140 -5.10 5.42 -3.68
N GLN A 141 -3.87 5.18 -3.22
CA GLN A 141 -3.62 4.45 -1.98
C GLN A 141 -4.06 5.23 -0.74
N LEU A 142 -3.80 6.53 -0.67
CA LEU A 142 -4.25 7.37 0.44
C LEU A 142 -5.78 7.45 0.48
N TRP A 143 -6.44 7.58 -0.67
CA TRP A 143 -7.90 7.60 -0.74
C TRP A 143 -8.51 6.24 -0.36
N ARG A 144 -7.85 5.13 -0.72
CA ARG A 144 -8.25 3.79 -0.26
C ARG A 144 -8.21 3.70 1.27
N ILE A 145 -7.13 4.17 1.89
CA ILE A 145 -6.97 4.18 3.36
C ILE A 145 -8.04 5.07 3.99
N ASP A 146 -8.27 6.27 3.45
CA ASP A 146 -9.31 7.20 3.93
C ASP A 146 -10.69 6.54 3.97
N ARG A 147 -11.05 5.86 2.89
CA ARG A 147 -12.31 5.13 2.80
C ARG A 147 -12.39 4.05 3.90
N LEU A 148 -11.35 3.26 4.08
CA LEU A 148 -11.33 2.24 5.14
C LEU A 148 -11.42 2.85 6.56
N VAL A 149 -10.85 4.04 6.78
CA VAL A 149 -11.01 4.78 8.05
C VAL A 149 -12.47 5.16 8.28
N VAL A 150 -13.12 5.76 7.28
CA VAL A 150 -14.54 6.13 7.37
C VAL A 150 -15.42 4.92 7.67
N PHE A 151 -15.13 3.77 7.04
CA PHE A 151 -15.85 2.54 7.31
C PHE A 151 -15.63 2.04 8.76
N TYR A 152 -14.40 2.09 9.24
CA TYR A 152 -14.06 1.71 10.62
C TYR A 152 -14.76 2.59 11.66
N GLU A 153 -14.77 3.91 11.45
CA GLU A 153 -15.39 4.86 12.37
C GLU A 153 -16.91 4.80 12.34
N GLY A 154 -17.53 4.55 11.18
CA GLY A 154 -18.98 4.42 11.07
C GLY A 154 -19.56 3.11 11.60
N THR A 155 -18.71 2.11 11.89
CA THR A 155 -19.14 0.80 12.42
C THR A 155 -18.89 0.65 13.93
N ARG A 156 -18.29 1.65 14.58
CA ARG A 156 -18.03 1.70 16.02
C ARG A 156 -19.19 2.37 16.77
#